data_AF-A0A853R657-F1
#
_entry.id   AF-A0A853R657-F1
#
_cell.length_a   1.000
_cell.length_b   1.000
_cell.length_c   1.000
_cell.angle_alpha   90.00
_cell.angle_beta   90.00
_cell.angle_gamma   90.00
#
_symmetry.space_group_name_H-M   'P 1'
#
loop_
_entity.id
_entity.type
_entity.pdbx_description
1 polymer ?
#
loop_
_entity_poly.entity_id
_entity_poly.type
_entity_poly.pdbx_seq_one_letter_code
_entity_poly.pdbx_strand_id
1 'polypeptide(L)'
;MELLVWFLVFVVVIIVISGYLDKKKRQRLMAKYGNAELVDRLMKKTIWEGQTEEQLIDSLGKPLDIDQKVLKTKVKETWKYDKAGKNRYNLRIIVENGFVVGWDKK
;
A
#
# COMPACT_ATOMS: atom_id res chain seq x y z
N MET A 1 -16.45 14.05 -32.37
CA MET A 1 -15.20 13.29 -32.62
C MET A 1 -14.00 13.90 -31.90
N GLU A 2 -13.84 15.23 -31.84
CA GLU A 2 -12.70 15.87 -31.18
C GLU A 2 -12.56 15.54 -29.67
N LEU A 3 -13.65 15.51 -28.91
CA LEU A 3 -13.61 15.16 -27.47
C LEU A 3 -13.12 13.72 -27.22
N LEU A 4 -13.41 12.79 -28.12
CA LEU A 4 -12.94 11.40 -28.05
C LEU A 4 -11.43 11.30 -28.29
N VAL A 5 -10.90 12.12 -29.20
CA VAL A 5 -9.46 12.19 -29.49
C VAL A 5 -8.71 12.76 -28.28
N TRP A 6 -9.20 13.84 -27.66
CA TRP A 6 -8.62 14.38 -26.44
C TRP A 6 -8.66 13.40 -25.26
N PHE A 7 -9.76 12.67 -25.09
CA PHE A 7 -9.85 11.61 -24.08
C PHE A 7 -8.84 10.48 -24.31
N LEU A 8 -8.66 10.03 -25.55
CA LEU A 8 -7.66 9.02 -25.89
C LEU A 8 -6.22 9.50 -25.62
N VAL A 9 -5.88 10.73 -26.02
CA VAL A 9 -4.56 11.32 -25.73
C VAL A 9 -4.33 11.41 -24.22
N PHE A 10 -5.34 11.83 -23.45
CA PHE A 10 -5.26 11.90 -21.99
C PHE A 10 -5.02 10.52 -21.35
N VAL A 11 -5.74 9.49 -21.81
CA VAL A 11 -5.54 8.10 -21.33
C VAL A 11 -4.13 7.60 -21.66
N VAL A 12 -3.62 7.86 -22.87
CA VAL A 12 -2.25 7.48 -23.26
C VAL A 12 -1.21 8.17 -22.39
N VAL A 13 -1.38 9.46 -22.12
CA VAL A 13 -0.48 10.23 -21.22
C VAL A 13 -0.47 9.63 -19.82
N ILE A 14 -1.63 9.27 -19.25
CA ILE A 14 -1.71 8.61 -17.94
C ILE A 14 -0.95 7.27 -17.93
N ILE A 15 -1.09 6.46 -18.98
CA ILE A 15 -0.43 5.15 -19.09
C ILE A 15 1.10 5.30 -19.17
N VAL A 16 1.60 6.28 -19.92
CA VAL A 16 3.04 6.52 -20.03
C VAL A 16 3.62 7.00 -18.69
N ILE A 17 2.91 7.91 -17.99
CA ILE A 17 3.34 8.42 -16.69
C ILE A 17 3.36 7.31 -15.64
N SER A 18 2.32 6.47 -15.57
CA SER A 18 2.24 5.36 -14.60
C SER A 18 3.39 4.36 -14.79
N GLY A 19 3.68 3.97 -16.04
CA GLY A 19 4.78 3.05 -16.33
C GLY A 19 6.17 3.59 -15.95
N TYR A 20 6.38 4.91 -16.07
CA TYR A 20 7.64 5.53 -15.65
C TYR A 20 7.79 5.58 -14.13
N LEU A 21 6.71 5.88 -13.40
CA LEU A 21 6.69 5.90 -11.94
C LEU A 21 6.94 4.50 -11.36
N ASP A 22 6.35 3.46 -11.94
CA ASP A 22 6.52 2.08 -11.49
C ASP A 22 7.98 1.61 -11.61
N LYS A 23 8.68 1.96 -12.69
CA LYS A 23 10.10 1.64 -12.84
C LYS A 23 10.95 2.28 -11.76
N LYS A 24 10.71 3.56 -11.44
CA LYS A 24 11.43 4.26 -10.35
C LYS A 24 11.11 3.65 -8.99
N LYS A 25 9.83 3.34 -8.72
CA LYS A 25 9.42 2.69 -7.47
C LYS A 25 10.13 1.34 -7.31
N ARG A 26 10.11 0.51 -8.35
CA ARG A 26 10.78 -0.81 -8.34
C ARG A 26 12.28 -0.68 -8.10
N GLN A 27 12.96 0.26 -8.77
CA GLN A 27 14.39 0.50 -8.55
C GLN A 27 14.70 0.92 -7.11
N ARG A 28 13.89 1.81 -6.52
CA ARG A 28 14.05 2.24 -5.11
C ARG A 28 13.85 1.07 -4.15
N LEU A 29 12.82 0.27 -4.35
CA LEU A 29 12.55 -0.91 -3.51
C LEU A 29 13.64 -1.97 -3.66
N MET A 30 14.13 -2.20 -4.89
CA MET A 30 15.23 -3.11 -5.16
C MET A 30 16.54 -2.65 -4.50
N ALA A 31 16.81 -1.34 -4.51
CA ALA A 31 17.97 -0.78 -3.81
C ALA A 31 17.84 -0.88 -2.28
N LYS A 32 16.62 -0.75 -1.73
CA LYS A 32 16.36 -0.83 -0.29
C LYS A 32 16.39 -2.26 0.26
N TYR A 33 15.74 -3.21 -0.42
CA TYR A 33 15.53 -4.56 0.09
C TYR A 33 16.40 -5.63 -0.58
N GLY A 34 16.95 -5.38 -1.77
CA GLY A 34 17.83 -6.31 -2.49
C GLY A 34 17.18 -7.63 -2.97
N ASN A 35 15.92 -7.90 -2.61
CA ASN A 35 15.22 -9.13 -2.92
C ASN A 35 14.10 -8.88 -3.95
N ALA A 36 14.25 -9.44 -5.15
CA ALA A 36 13.30 -9.28 -6.24
C ALA A 36 11.89 -9.80 -5.90
N GLU A 37 11.78 -10.94 -5.21
CA GLU A 37 10.50 -11.54 -4.88
C GLU A 37 9.73 -10.67 -3.88
N LEU A 38 10.43 -10.15 -2.86
CA LEU A 38 9.86 -9.22 -1.90
C LEU A 38 9.40 -7.94 -2.59
N VAL A 39 10.24 -7.37 -3.45
CA VAL A 39 9.92 -6.16 -4.21
C VAL A 39 8.70 -6.38 -5.10
N ASP A 40 8.59 -7.53 -5.76
CA ASP A 40 7.44 -7.83 -6.60
C ASP A 40 6.14 -7.97 -5.77
N ARG A 41 6.22 -8.53 -4.55
CA ARG A 41 5.07 -8.55 -3.60
C ARG A 41 4.66 -7.14 -3.15
N LEU A 42 5.63 -6.27 -2.85
CA LEU A 42 5.40 -4.86 -2.52
C LEU A 42 4.80 -4.08 -3.69
N MET A 43 5.28 -4.32 -4.91
CA MET A 43 4.74 -3.70 -6.13
C MET A 43 3.29 -4.15 -6.39
N LYS A 44 2.97 -5.42 -6.11
CA LYS A 44 1.61 -5.98 -6.20
C LYS A 44 0.66 -5.54 -5.10
N LYS A 45 1.13 -4.73 -4.13
CA LYS A 45 0.35 -4.33 -2.94
C LYS A 45 -0.21 -5.50 -2.14
N THR A 46 0.50 -6.63 -2.14
CA THR A 46 0.10 -7.83 -1.39
C THR A 46 0.45 -7.65 0.08
N ILE A 47 -0.43 -8.13 0.96
CA ILE A 47 -0.25 -8.13 2.42
C ILE A 47 0.01 -9.58 2.86
N TRP A 48 0.94 -9.79 3.78
CA TRP A 48 1.25 -11.11 4.34
C TRP A 48 1.61 -11.01 5.83
N GLU A 49 1.48 -12.12 6.55
CA GLU A 49 1.86 -12.21 7.96
C GLU A 49 3.38 -12.08 8.14
N GLY A 50 3.82 -11.31 9.12
CA GLY A 50 5.24 -11.02 9.36
C GLY A 50 5.81 -9.90 8.47
N GLN A 51 4.98 -9.26 7.64
CA GLN A 51 5.37 -8.04 6.94
C GLN A 51 5.65 -6.91 7.94
N THR A 52 6.75 -6.17 7.76
CA THR A 52 7.07 -5.03 8.64
C THR A 52 6.20 -3.81 8.34
N GLU A 53 6.01 -2.94 9.33
CA GLU A 53 5.34 -1.64 9.15
C GLU A 53 5.94 -0.83 7.99
N GLU A 54 7.27 -0.76 7.88
CA GLU A 54 7.92 -0.06 6.78
C GLU A 54 7.60 -0.66 5.42
N GLN A 55 7.64 -1.99 5.30
CA GLN A 55 7.26 -2.68 4.07
C GLN A 55 5.79 -2.43 3.73
N LEU A 56 4.92 -2.37 4.73
CA LEU A 56 3.52 -2.07 4.53
C LEU A 56 3.31 -0.64 4.00
N ILE A 57 4.02 0.34 4.58
CA ILE A 57 4.02 1.74 4.12
C ILE A 57 4.59 1.85 2.71
N ASP A 58 5.68 1.15 2.40
CA ASP A 58 6.29 1.16 1.06
C ASP A 58 5.35 0.53 0.00
N SER A 59 4.53 -0.43 0.41
CA SER A 59 3.55 -1.13 -0.41
C SER A 59 2.28 -0.31 -0.65
N LEU A 60 1.52 -0.04 0.42
CA LEU A 60 0.19 0.58 0.40
C LEU A 60 0.22 2.10 0.57
N GLY A 61 1.30 2.64 1.14
CA GLY A 61 1.38 4.02 1.58
C GLY A 61 0.99 4.20 3.06
N LYS A 62 0.96 5.45 3.49
CA LYS A 62 0.56 5.81 4.86
C LYS A 62 -0.91 5.47 5.10
N PRO A 63 -1.26 4.89 6.25
CA PRO A 63 -2.66 4.65 6.62
C PRO A 63 -3.41 5.97 6.76
N LEU A 64 -4.73 5.91 6.57
CA LEU A 64 -5.61 7.08 6.74
C LEU A 64 -5.88 7.37 8.21
N ASP A 65 -5.91 6.32 9.02
CA ASP A 65 -6.13 6.38 10.46
C ASP A 65 -5.43 5.18 11.12
N ILE A 66 -4.87 5.40 12.30
CA ILE A 66 -4.18 4.38 13.09
C ILE A 66 -4.84 4.33 14.46
N ASP A 67 -5.39 3.18 14.80
CA ASP A 67 -5.90 2.92 16.14
C ASP A 67 -4.86 2.11 16.92
N GLN A 68 -4.13 2.78 17.81
CA GLN A 68 -3.06 2.17 18.60
C GLN A 68 -3.55 1.84 20.01
N LYS A 69 -3.32 0.60 20.42
CA LYS A 69 -3.58 0.09 21.77
C LYS A 69 -2.28 -0.47 22.36
N VAL A 70 -1.68 0.29 23.28
CA VAL A 70 -0.51 -0.13 24.03
C VAL A 70 -0.95 -0.96 25.24
N LEU A 71 -0.54 -2.23 25.28
CA LEU A 71 -0.73 -3.13 26.40
C LEU A 71 0.59 -3.29 27.16
N LYS A 72 0.53 -3.88 28.37
CA LYS A 72 1.73 -4.10 29.22
C LYS A 72 2.85 -4.88 28.52
N THR A 73 2.50 -5.78 27.61
CA THR A 73 3.45 -6.70 26.96
C THR A 73 3.53 -6.56 25.44
N LYS A 74 2.62 -5.79 24.82
CA LYS A 74 2.47 -5.74 23.37
C LYS A 74 1.92 -4.39 22.93
N VAL A 75 2.34 -3.93 21.74
CA VAL A 75 1.70 -2.81 21.05
C VAL A 75 0.87 -3.38 19.92
N LYS A 76 -0.44 -3.11 19.94
CA LYS A 76 -1.36 -3.51 18.88
C LYS A 76 -1.85 -2.28 18.14
N GLU A 77 -1.69 -2.27 16.84
CA GLU A 77 -2.12 -1.20 15.97
C GLU A 77 -3.09 -1.73 14.92
N THR A 78 -4.15 -0.98 14.66
CA THR A 78 -5.07 -1.25 13.56
C THR A 78 -5.00 -0.11 12.57
N TRP A 79 -4.35 -0.37 11.46
CA TRP A 79 -4.14 0.56 10.37
C TRP A 79 -5.33 0.50 9.42
N LYS A 80 -5.94 1.66 9.15
CA LYS A 80 -7.17 1.74 8.36
C LYS A 80 -6.88 2.37 6.99
N TYR A 81 -7.38 1.71 5.96
CA TYR A 81 -7.22 2.05 4.55
C TYR A 81 -8.58 2.02 3.83
N ASP A 82 -8.63 2.60 2.63
CA ASP A 82 -9.82 2.62 1.76
C ASP A 82 -11.09 3.12 2.46
N LYS A 83 -11.15 4.44 2.68
CA LYS A 83 -12.30 5.11 3.31
C LYS A 83 -13.54 5.07 2.40
N ALA A 84 -14.53 4.27 2.76
CA ALA A 84 -15.82 4.15 2.10
C ALA A 84 -16.92 5.03 2.72
N GLY A 85 -16.64 5.71 3.83
CA GLY A 85 -17.57 6.64 4.47
C GLY A 85 -16.99 7.30 5.72
N LYS A 86 -17.83 8.05 6.47
CA LYS A 86 -17.39 8.84 7.63
C LYS A 86 -16.62 8.01 8.68
N ASN A 87 -17.00 6.74 8.87
CA ASN A 87 -16.29 5.79 9.74
C ASN A 87 -16.24 4.36 9.17
N ARG A 88 -16.26 4.24 7.84
CA ARG A 88 -16.23 2.94 7.14
C ARG A 88 -14.94 2.84 6.36
N TYR A 89 -14.18 1.79 6.66
CA TYR A 89 -12.91 1.45 6.02
C TYR A 89 -13.03 0.04 5.47
N ASN A 90 -12.67 -0.12 4.19
CA ASN A 90 -12.75 -1.40 3.50
C ASN A 90 -11.54 -2.27 3.79
N LEU A 91 -10.41 -1.68 4.21
CA LEU A 91 -9.20 -2.43 4.54
C LEU A 91 -8.73 -2.03 5.94
N ARG A 92 -8.61 -3.02 6.82
CA ARG A 92 -8.01 -2.89 8.14
C ARG A 92 -6.87 -3.86 8.27
N ILE A 93 -5.70 -3.39 8.67
CA ILE A 93 -4.52 -4.22 8.85
C ILE A 93 -4.13 -4.16 10.31
N ILE A 94 -3.98 -5.33 10.92
CA ILE A 94 -3.61 -5.50 12.32
C ILE A 94 -2.10 -5.72 12.35
N VAL A 95 -1.42 -4.82 13.04
CA VAL A 95 0.01 -4.85 13.27
C VAL A 95 0.22 -5.06 14.77
N GLU A 96 1.01 -6.05 15.15
CA GLU A 96 1.43 -6.23 16.54
C GLU A 96 2.95 -6.19 16.61
N ASN A 97 3.48 -5.32 17.49
CA ASN A 97 4.91 -5.12 17.71
C ASN A 97 5.73 -4.85 16.43
N GLY A 98 5.21 -4.07 15.47
CA GLY A 98 5.94 -3.78 14.23
C GLY A 98 5.68 -4.74 13.07
N PHE A 99 4.90 -5.80 13.28
CA PHE A 99 4.66 -6.85 12.29
C PHE A 99 3.18 -7.05 12.01
N VAL A 100 2.82 -7.21 10.75
CA VAL A 100 1.47 -7.56 10.33
C VAL A 100 1.12 -8.96 10.85
N VAL A 101 0.04 -9.05 11.61
CA VAL A 101 -0.50 -10.31 12.15
C VAL A 101 -1.83 -10.71 11.51
N GLY A 102 -2.47 -9.80 10.77
CA GLY A 102 -3.71 -10.11 10.06
C GLY A 102 -4.29 -8.89 9.36
N TRP A 103 -5.27 -9.11 8.50
CA TRP A 103 -5.99 -8.03 7.81
C TRP A 103 -7.43 -8.45 7.50
N ASP A 104 -8.33 -7.48 7.51
CA ASP A 104 -9.75 -7.63 7.14
C ASP A 104 -10.04 -6.74 5.93
N LYS A 105 -10.54 -7.35 4.86
CA LYS A 105 -10.97 -6.66 3.64
C LYS A 105 -12.46 -6.90 3.41
N LYS A 106 -13.25 -5.83 3.50
CA LYS A 106 -14.69 -5.81 3.23
C LYS A 106 -15.02 -5.45 1.80
#